data_AF-A0A7Y1VZ08-F1
#
_entry.id   AF-A0A7Y1VZ08-F1
#
_cell.length_a   1.000
_cell.length_b   1.000
_cell.length_c   1.000
_cell.angle_alpha   90.00
_cell.angle_beta   90.00
_cell.angle_gamma   90.00
#
_symmetry.space_group_name_H-M   'P 1'
#
loop_
_entity.id
_entity.type
_entity.pdbx_description
1 polymer ?
#
loop_
_entity_poly.entity_id
_entity_poly.type
_entity_poly.pdbx_seq_one_letter_code
_entity_poly.pdbx_strand_id
1 'polypeptide(L)'
;MKWVQKYRIRAKLSMYTGWILYFYAFTHLLNHSLGIFGLEVLESGRKLFIGFWRLPVLEWLVVVCLVMHFSLVLYKLFIKKTFKGLSSAEWVQIILGFLIPDILVHHIFETKIANKLFGVLDSYTYYIYWTPDNYWILFLLTVIVIWIHGSIG
;
A
#
# COMPACT_ATOMS: atom_id res chain seq x y z
N MET A 1 -26.75 -12.70 20.17
CA MET A 1 -25.50 -13.48 20.12
C MET A 1 -24.83 -13.53 18.73
N LYS A 2 -25.52 -13.92 17.63
CA LYS A 2 -24.92 -14.02 16.26
C LYS A 2 -24.33 -12.71 15.70
N TRP A 3 -24.88 -11.55 16.06
CA TRP A 3 -24.45 -10.24 15.55
C TRP A 3 -23.07 -9.81 16.10
N VAL A 4 -22.83 -10.05 17.40
CA VAL A 4 -21.54 -9.77 18.07
C VAL A 4 -20.42 -10.63 17.48
N GLN A 5 -20.72 -11.88 17.14
CA GLN A 5 -19.76 -12.79 16.51
C GLN A 5 -19.37 -12.34 15.10
N LYS A 6 -20.34 -11.91 14.27
CA LYS A 6 -20.06 -11.34 12.95
C LYS A 6 -19.19 -10.08 13.03
N TYR A 7 -19.46 -9.20 13.99
CA TYR A 7 -18.66 -7.99 14.20
C TYR A 7 -17.20 -8.33 14.57
N ARG A 8 -17.00 -9.30 15.48
CA ARG A 8 -15.67 -9.79 15.87
C ARG A 8 -14.89 -10.40 14.71
N ILE A 9 -15.55 -11.18 13.85
CA ILE A 9 -14.90 -11.78 12.67
C ILE A 9 -14.44 -10.69 11.69
N ARG A 10 -15.29 -9.72 11.38
CA ARG A 10 -14.93 -8.59 10.49
C ARG A 10 -13.76 -7.78 11.02
N ALA A 11 -13.76 -7.49 12.32
CA ALA A 11 -12.66 -6.78 12.97
C ALA A 11 -11.34 -7.54 12.87
N LYS A 12 -11.35 -8.86 13.15
CA LYS A 12 -10.15 -9.70 13.00
C LYS A 12 -9.66 -9.77 11.55
N LEU A 13 -10.56 -9.95 10.59
CA LEU A 13 -10.19 -9.99 9.17
C LEU A 13 -9.54 -8.67 8.74
N SER A 14 -10.14 -7.53 9.09
CA SER A 14 -9.59 -6.20 8.79
C SER A 14 -8.19 -5.99 9.36
N MET A 15 -7.95 -6.51 10.58
CA MET A 15 -6.66 -6.44 11.26
C MET A 15 -5.62 -7.31 10.56
N TYR A 16 -5.93 -8.59 10.29
CA TYR A 16 -4.98 -9.48 9.62
C TYR A 16 -4.64 -9.02 8.20
N THR A 17 -5.63 -8.55 7.43
CA THR A 17 -5.36 -7.98 6.10
C THR A 17 -4.51 -6.71 6.22
N GLY A 18 -4.75 -5.88 7.24
CA GLY A 18 -3.92 -4.71 7.53
C GLY A 18 -2.47 -5.07 7.83
N TRP A 19 -2.22 -6.08 8.65
CA TRP A 19 -0.86 -6.56 8.96
C TRP A 19 -0.12 -7.12 7.75
N ILE A 20 -0.82 -7.88 6.90
CA ILE A 20 -0.22 -8.41 5.66
C ILE A 20 0.16 -7.25 4.72
N LEU A 21 -0.71 -6.25 4.57
CA LEU A 21 -0.44 -5.06 3.77
C LEU A 21 0.70 -4.22 4.35
N TYR A 22 0.75 -4.07 5.67
CA TYR A 22 1.83 -3.36 6.34
C TYR A 22 3.17 -4.07 6.17
N PHE A 23 3.19 -5.41 6.28
CA PHE A 23 4.39 -6.20 6.02
C PHE A 23 4.85 -6.08 4.55
N TYR A 24 3.92 -6.15 3.60
CA TYR A 24 4.22 -5.87 2.20
C TYR A 24 4.84 -4.48 2.02
N ALA A 25 4.17 -3.43 2.52
CA ALA A 25 4.62 -2.05 2.42
C ALA A 25 5.99 -1.85 3.08
N PHE A 26 6.22 -2.44 4.26
CA PHE A 26 7.49 -2.40 4.96
C PHE A 26 8.63 -2.96 4.10
N THR A 27 8.46 -4.18 3.57
CA THR A 27 9.50 -4.79 2.71
C THR A 27 9.69 -4.03 1.40
N HIS A 28 8.63 -3.42 0.86
CA HIS A 28 8.68 -2.57 -0.33
C HIS A 28 9.50 -1.30 -0.06
N LEU A 29 9.24 -0.61 1.05
CA LEU A 29 9.98 0.59 1.45
C LEU A 29 11.43 0.26 1.84
N LEU A 30 11.67 -0.90 2.43
CA LEU A 30 13.03 -1.41 2.67
C LEU A 30 13.79 -1.58 1.35
N ASN A 31 13.15 -2.13 0.32
CA ASN A 31 13.75 -2.20 -1.02
C ASN A 31 14.10 -0.81 -1.56
N HIS A 32 13.22 0.18 -1.44
CA HIS A 32 13.52 1.56 -1.84
C HIS A 32 14.67 2.20 -1.06
N SER A 33 14.79 1.89 0.24
CA SER A 33 15.88 2.42 1.08
C SER A 33 17.27 1.99 0.61
N LEU A 34 17.37 0.92 -0.17
CA LEU A 34 18.63 0.50 -0.79
C LEU A 34 19.23 1.57 -1.72
N GLY A 35 18.41 2.52 -2.18
CA GLY A 35 18.86 3.68 -2.95
C GLY A 35 19.91 4.54 -2.24
N ILE A 36 19.96 4.50 -0.90
CA ILE A 36 21.00 5.18 -0.11
C ILE A 36 22.40 4.63 -0.44
N PHE A 37 22.50 3.37 -0.84
CA PHE A 37 23.75 2.71 -1.22
C PHE A 37 24.05 2.79 -2.73
N GLY A 38 23.22 3.50 -3.50
CA GLY A 38 23.41 3.72 -4.93
C GLY A 38 22.45 2.93 -5.84
N LEU A 39 22.41 3.34 -7.10
CA LEU A 39 21.45 2.84 -8.10
C LEU A 39 21.63 1.34 -8.40
N GLU A 40 22.87 0.85 -8.44
CA GLU A 40 23.17 -0.56 -8.73
C GLU A 40 22.63 -1.50 -7.63
N VAL A 41 22.81 -1.10 -6.36
CA VAL A 41 22.30 -1.85 -5.19
C VAL A 41 20.77 -1.84 -5.20
N LEU A 42 20.17 -0.68 -5.47
CA LEU A 42 18.72 -0.51 -5.57
C LEU A 42 18.10 -1.37 -6.69
N GLU A 43 18.71 -1.43 -7.87
CA GLU A 43 18.28 -2.31 -8.97
C GLU A 43 18.42 -3.79 -8.65
N SER A 44 19.51 -4.16 -7.97
CA SER A 44 19.73 -5.55 -7.54
C SER A 44 18.69 -5.97 -6.50
N GLY A 45 18.41 -5.10 -5.53
CA GLY A 45 17.33 -5.27 -4.57
C GLY A 45 15.97 -5.41 -5.25
N ARG A 46 15.68 -4.54 -6.24
CA ARG A 46 14.44 -4.61 -7.03
C ARG A 46 14.19 -5.99 -7.59
N LYS A 47 15.22 -6.62 -8.19
CA LYS A 47 15.12 -7.97 -8.77
C LYS A 47 14.71 -9.01 -7.74
N LEU A 48 15.29 -8.95 -6.54
CA LEU A 48 14.91 -9.82 -5.42
C LEU A 48 13.48 -9.55 -4.96
N PHE A 49 13.13 -8.27 -4.78
CA PHE A 49 11.81 -7.84 -4.34
C PHE A 49 10.71 -8.31 -5.30
N ILE A 50 10.85 -8.02 -6.60
CA ILE A 50 9.87 -8.43 -7.61
C ILE A 50 9.85 -9.95 -7.79
N GLY A 51 11.01 -10.62 -7.71
CA GLY A 51 11.11 -12.08 -7.82
C GLY A 51 10.32 -12.81 -6.75
N PHE A 52 10.25 -12.24 -5.54
CA PHE A 52 9.43 -12.75 -4.45
C PHE A 52 7.97 -12.29 -4.57
N TRP A 53 7.71 -10.99 -4.60
CA TRP A 53 6.35 -10.45 -4.47
C TRP A 53 5.49 -10.57 -5.74
N ARG A 54 6.08 -10.85 -6.91
CA ARG A 54 5.34 -11.18 -8.13
C ARG A 54 5.14 -12.67 -8.35
N LEU A 55 5.44 -13.51 -7.36
CA LEU A 55 4.94 -14.88 -7.36
C LEU A 55 3.41 -14.84 -7.38
N PRO A 56 2.71 -15.58 -8.27
CA PRO A 56 1.26 -15.43 -8.46
C PRO A 56 0.45 -15.52 -7.17
N VAL A 57 0.82 -16.43 -6.26
CA VAL A 57 0.13 -16.61 -4.97
C VAL A 57 0.28 -15.40 -4.07
N LEU A 58 1.48 -14.84 -3.95
CA LEU A 58 1.75 -13.67 -3.10
C LEU A 58 1.15 -12.40 -3.71
N GLU A 59 1.21 -12.28 -5.03
CA GLU A 59 0.60 -11.17 -5.75
C GLU A 59 -0.92 -11.12 -5.52
N TRP A 60 -1.61 -12.26 -5.68
CA TRP A 60 -3.04 -12.36 -5.39
C TRP A 60 -3.36 -12.16 -3.91
N LEU A 61 -2.51 -12.66 -2.99
CA LEU A 61 -2.67 -12.44 -1.56
C LEU A 61 -2.71 -10.95 -1.22
N VAL A 62 -1.78 -10.16 -1.74
CA VAL A 62 -1.71 -8.71 -1.51
C VAL A 62 -2.95 -8.01 -2.07
N VAL A 63 -3.36 -8.34 -3.30
CA VAL A 63 -4.56 -7.76 -3.94
C VAL A 63 -5.83 -8.08 -3.14
N VAL A 64 -6.01 -9.34 -2.73
CA VAL A 64 -7.15 -9.76 -1.92
C VAL A 64 -7.14 -9.05 -0.56
N CYS A 65 -5.98 -8.98 0.11
CA CYS A 65 -5.86 -8.27 1.37
C CYS A 65 -6.20 -6.78 1.22
N LEU A 66 -5.75 -6.12 0.14
CA LEU A 66 -6.03 -4.72 -0.14
C LEU A 66 -7.54 -4.47 -0.28
N VAL A 67 -8.19 -5.24 -1.15
CA VAL A 67 -9.64 -5.13 -1.40
C VAL A 67 -10.44 -5.44 -0.14
N MET A 68 -10.07 -6.49 0.60
CA MET A 68 -10.74 -6.87 1.84
C MET A 68 -10.56 -5.83 2.93
N HIS A 69 -9.33 -5.35 3.16
CA HIS A 69 -9.03 -4.33 4.16
C HIS A 69 -9.86 -3.07 3.89
N PHE A 70 -9.79 -2.54 2.66
CA PHE A 70 -10.52 -1.34 2.27
C PHE A 70 -12.03 -1.53 2.42
N SER A 71 -12.59 -2.63 1.92
CA SER A 71 -14.02 -2.91 1.99
C SER A 71 -14.53 -3.05 3.44
N LEU A 72 -13.77 -3.72 4.31
CA LEU A 72 -14.15 -3.93 5.71
C LEU A 72 -14.08 -2.63 6.52
N VAL A 73 -13.05 -1.81 6.29
CA VAL A 73 -12.90 -0.51 6.95
C VAL A 73 -13.97 0.47 6.45
N LEU A 74 -14.21 0.55 5.14
CA LEU A 74 -15.29 1.37 4.59
C LEU A 74 -16.66 0.95 5.14
N TYR A 75 -16.94 -0.34 5.20
CA TYR A 75 -18.19 -0.83 5.78
C TYR A 75 -18.32 -0.39 7.25
N LYS A 76 -17.25 -0.47 8.04
CA LYS A 76 -17.21 0.00 9.44
C LYS A 76 -17.52 1.51 9.53
N LEU A 77 -16.99 2.33 8.61
CA LEU A 77 -17.26 3.76 8.55
C LEU A 77 -18.72 4.05 8.13
N PHE A 78 -19.23 3.32 7.14
CA PHE A 78 -20.58 3.52 6.60
C PHE A 78 -21.68 3.21 7.63
N ILE A 79 -21.51 2.17 8.45
CA ILE A 79 -22.49 1.82 9.50
C ILE A 79 -22.33 2.67 10.77
N LYS A 80 -21.31 3.53 10.85
CA LYS A 80 -21.04 4.34 12.03
C LYS A 80 -22.07 5.47 12.13
N LYS A 81 -22.82 5.50 13.23
CA LYS A 81 -23.87 6.52 13.44
C LYS A 81 -23.33 7.93 13.73
N THR A 82 -22.10 8.04 14.24
CA THR A 82 -21.48 9.33 14.58
C THR A 82 -19.96 9.27 14.56
N PHE A 83 -19.36 10.35 14.09
CA PHE A 83 -17.91 10.60 14.14
C PHE A 83 -17.49 11.41 15.38
N LYS A 84 -18.45 11.80 16.24
CA LYS A 84 -18.13 12.44 17.53
C LYS A 84 -17.31 11.49 18.41
N GLY A 85 -16.26 12.01 19.04
CA GLY A 85 -15.39 11.27 19.94
C GLY A 85 -14.24 10.51 19.28
N LEU A 86 -13.99 10.68 17.98
CA LEU A 86 -12.78 10.17 17.34
C LEU A 86 -11.55 10.94 17.84
N SER A 87 -10.49 10.21 18.16
CA SER A 87 -9.16 10.74 18.45
C SER A 87 -8.52 11.34 17.19
N SER A 88 -7.51 12.19 17.38
CA SER A 88 -6.72 12.74 16.26
C SER A 88 -6.07 11.63 15.41
N ALA A 89 -5.62 10.54 16.03
CA ALA A 89 -5.03 9.40 15.32
C ALA A 89 -6.05 8.69 14.42
N GLU A 90 -7.30 8.52 14.87
CA GLU A 90 -8.37 7.96 14.05
C GLU A 90 -8.73 8.86 12.86
N TRP A 91 -8.71 10.18 13.04
CA TRP A 91 -8.91 11.12 11.93
C TRP A 91 -7.79 11.02 10.90
N VAL A 92 -6.53 10.98 11.35
CA VAL A 92 -5.37 10.78 10.46
C VAL A 92 -5.51 9.47 9.69
N GLN A 93 -5.86 8.36 10.36
CA GLN A 93 -6.11 7.08 9.72
C GLN A 93 -7.16 7.14 8.61
N ILE A 94 -8.29 7.81 8.89
CA ILE A 94 -9.38 7.96 7.92
C ILE A 94 -8.91 8.78 6.72
N ILE A 95 -8.30 9.94 6.96
CA ILE A 95 -7.86 10.85 5.89
C ILE A 95 -6.81 10.16 5.02
N LEU A 96 -5.75 9.61 5.62
CA LEU A 96 -4.71 8.90 4.88
C LEU A 96 -5.26 7.66 4.16
N GLY A 97 -6.16 6.91 4.80
CA GLY A 97 -6.80 5.74 4.22
C GLY A 97 -7.62 6.05 2.96
N PHE A 98 -8.18 7.26 2.83
CA PHE A 98 -8.86 7.72 1.61
C PHE A 98 -7.92 8.29 0.55
N LEU A 99 -6.73 8.79 0.92
CA LEU A 99 -5.71 9.24 -0.03
C LEU A 99 -4.98 8.07 -0.70
N ILE A 100 -4.78 6.97 0.03
CA ILE A 100 -4.02 5.80 -0.43
C ILE A 100 -4.56 5.20 -1.75
N PRO A 101 -5.88 4.99 -1.95
CA PRO A 101 -6.40 4.41 -3.19
C PRO A 101 -5.99 5.18 -4.46
N ASP A 102 -6.07 6.50 -4.43
CA ASP A 102 -5.70 7.36 -5.57
C ASP A 102 -4.21 7.20 -5.92
N ILE A 103 -3.36 7.30 -4.88
CA ILE A 103 -1.91 7.09 -5.00
C ILE A 103 -1.58 5.69 -5.53
N LEU A 104 -2.22 4.65 -4.98
CA LEU A 104 -1.97 3.27 -5.36
C LEU A 104 -2.41 2.96 -6.79
N VAL A 105 -3.55 3.51 -7.25
CA VAL A 105 -4.02 3.29 -8.62
C VAL A 105 -2.99 3.79 -9.61
N HIS A 106 -2.48 5.01 -9.42
CA HIS A 106 -1.45 5.57 -10.28
C HIS A 106 -0.16 4.75 -10.22
N HIS A 107 0.35 4.48 -9.01
CA HIS A 107 1.57 3.70 -8.82
C HIS A 107 1.51 2.29 -9.44
N ILE A 108 0.42 1.55 -9.22
CA ILE A 108 0.23 0.19 -9.75
C ILE A 108 0.06 0.24 -11.27
N PHE A 109 -0.64 1.25 -11.79
CA PHE A 109 -0.87 1.36 -13.23
C PHE A 109 0.45 1.56 -13.97
N GLU A 110 1.25 2.53 -13.55
CA GLU A 110 2.51 2.87 -14.21
C GLU A 110 3.55 1.76 -14.07
N THR A 111 3.64 1.12 -12.91
CA THR A 111 4.69 0.13 -12.67
C THR A 111 4.29 -1.26 -13.15
N LYS A 112 3.17 -1.77 -12.67
CA LYS A 112 2.82 -3.19 -12.79
C LYS A 112 1.94 -3.46 -13.99
N ILE A 113 0.86 -2.68 -14.15
CA ILE A 113 -0.08 -2.89 -15.26
C ILE A 113 0.61 -2.55 -16.58
N ALA A 114 1.33 -1.43 -16.65
CA ALA A 114 2.02 -1.05 -17.86
C ALA A 114 3.15 -2.02 -18.22
N ASN A 115 3.89 -2.54 -17.24
CA ASN A 115 4.87 -3.61 -17.48
C ASN A 115 4.19 -4.87 -18.04
N LYS A 116 3.11 -5.34 -17.42
CA LYS A 116 2.44 -6.60 -17.79
C LYS A 116 1.70 -6.54 -19.13
N LEU A 117 1.05 -5.41 -19.44
CA LEU A 117 0.22 -5.28 -20.64
C LEU A 117 0.95 -4.63 -21.82
N PHE A 118 1.91 -3.75 -21.55
CA PHE A 118 2.59 -2.95 -22.59
C PHE A 118 4.10 -3.15 -22.63
N GLY A 119 4.68 -3.98 -21.74
CA GLY A 119 6.13 -4.23 -21.70
C GLY A 119 6.95 -3.03 -21.24
N VAL A 120 6.33 -2.04 -20.59
CA VAL A 120 7.03 -0.87 -20.04
C VAL A 120 8.05 -1.31 -19.00
N LEU A 121 9.25 -0.72 -19.03
CA LEU A 121 10.28 -1.01 -18.03
C LEU A 121 9.86 -0.43 -16.69
N ASP A 122 9.96 -1.25 -15.65
CA ASP A 122 9.66 -0.88 -14.27
C ASP A 122 10.94 -0.80 -13.42
N SER A 123 12.06 -0.49 -14.06
CA SER A 123 13.35 -0.29 -13.40
C SER A 123 13.42 1.09 -12.76
N TYR A 124 14.15 1.19 -11.66
CA TYR A 124 14.48 2.48 -11.06
C TYR A 124 15.22 3.38 -12.04
N THR A 125 16.13 2.81 -12.83
CA THR A 125 16.81 3.54 -13.91
C THR A 125 15.78 4.18 -14.85
N TYR A 126 14.79 3.42 -15.34
CA TYR A 126 13.76 3.96 -16.23
C TYR A 126 13.01 5.12 -15.56
N TYR A 127 12.52 4.93 -14.34
CA TYR A 127 11.78 5.99 -13.65
C TYR A 127 12.65 7.22 -13.34
N ILE A 128 13.92 7.08 -12.97
CA ILE A 128 14.80 8.22 -12.70
C ILE A 128 15.03 9.06 -13.97
N TYR A 129 15.17 8.43 -15.14
CA TYR A 129 15.44 9.15 -16.39
C TYR A 129 14.19 9.70 -17.08
N TRP A 130 13.04 9.05 -16.92
CA TRP A 130 11.83 9.35 -17.69
C TRP A 130 10.70 9.99 -16.89
N THR A 131 10.84 10.10 -15.57
CA THR A 131 9.84 10.79 -14.75
C THR A 131 10.16 12.29 -14.68
N PRO A 132 9.18 13.19 -14.87
CA PRO A 132 9.41 14.64 -14.80
C PRO A 132 9.97 15.10 -13.44
N ASP A 133 10.79 16.15 -13.45
CA ASP A 133 11.55 16.68 -12.29
C ASP A 133 10.72 17.05 -11.06
N ASN A 134 9.40 17.16 -11.15
CA ASN A 134 8.51 17.52 -10.03
C ASN A 134 7.82 16.29 -9.38
N TYR A 135 7.96 15.09 -9.94
CA TYR A 135 7.27 13.89 -9.43
C TYR A 135 7.90 13.29 -8.17
N TRP A 136 9.14 13.65 -7.82
CA TRP A 136 9.77 13.17 -6.59
C TRP A 136 8.98 13.55 -5.34
N ILE A 137 8.24 14.67 -5.38
CA ILE A 137 7.35 15.10 -4.30
C ILE A 137 6.24 14.06 -4.09
N LEU A 138 5.65 13.56 -5.18
CA LEU A 138 4.60 12.53 -5.11
C LEU A 138 5.15 11.22 -4.54
N PHE A 139 6.37 10.83 -4.90
CA PHE A 139 7.02 9.65 -4.31
C PHE A 139 7.26 9.83 -2.81
N LEU A 140 7.77 10.99 -2.39
CA LEU A 140 7.99 11.29 -0.99
C LEU A 140 6.66 11.28 -0.20
N LEU A 141 5.62 11.93 -0.72
CA LEU A 141 4.29 11.93 -0.13
C LEU A 141 3.71 10.53 -0.02
N THR A 142 3.89 9.70 -1.05
CA THR A 142 3.45 8.29 -1.06
C THR A 142 4.07 7.51 0.10
N VAL A 143 5.38 7.65 0.29
CA VAL A 143 6.10 6.99 1.39
C VAL A 143 5.54 7.45 2.75
N ILE A 144 5.40 8.77 2.95
CA ILE A 144 4.91 9.34 4.20
C ILE A 144 3.49 8.88 4.51
N VAL A 145 2.59 8.98 3.52
CA VAL A 145 1.17 8.60 3.67
C VAL A 145 1.05 7.13 4.04
N ILE A 146 1.70 6.24 3.29
CA ILE A 146 1.63 4.79 3.54
C ILE A 146 2.27 4.44 4.88
N TRP A 147 3.42 5.03 5.23
CA TRP A 147 4.13 4.74 6.47
C TRP A 147 3.34 5.17 7.71
N ILE A 148 2.82 6.41 7.72
CA ILE A 148 2.04 6.92 8.84
C ILE A 148 0.73 6.14 8.97
N HIS A 149 0.07 5.84 7.85
CA HIS A 149 -1.13 5.02 7.86
C HIS A 149 -0.85 3.62 8.43
N GLY A 150 0.20 2.95 7.96
CA GLY A 150 0.57 1.63 8.46
C GLY A 150 1.01 1.62 9.93
N SER A 151 1.69 2.67 10.40
CA SER A 151 2.26 2.73 11.76
C SER A 151 1.23 3.02 12.85
N ILE A 152 0.14 3.72 12.53
CA ILE A 152 -0.93 4.03 13.49
C ILE A 152 -1.98 2.89 13.55
N GLY A 153 -2.17 2.15 12.46
CA GLY A 153 -3.20 1.11 12.31
C GLY A 153 -2.85 -0.21 12.98
#